data_AF-A0A1G1ATT1-F1
#
_entry.id   AF-A0A1G1ATT1-F1
#
_cell.length_a   1.000
_cell.length_b   1.000
_cell.length_c   1.000
_cell.angle_alpha   90.00
_cell.angle_beta   90.00
_cell.angle_gamma   90.00
#
_symmetry.space_group_name_H-M   'P 1'
#
loop_
_entity.id
_entity.type
_entity.pdbx_description
1 polymer ?
#
loop_
_entity_poly.entity_id
_entity_poly.type
_entity_poly.pdbx_seq_one_letter_code
_entity_poly.pdbx_strand_id
1 'polypeptide(L)'
;MYVAVTRARRRLYLSHAQSRMLHGQVRYNIPSRFLDEIPETLLKRLNARPAAKFPQPGVSPSHAPLQSSKAPWRIGQGVRHAKFGQGVILAYEGGSDARVQVNFRDAGTKWLALEYAKLEPL
;
A
#
# COMPACT_ATOMS: atom_id res chain seq x y z
N MET A 1 11.93 -15.12 -5.81
CA MET A 1 11.68 -15.41 -4.38
C MET A 1 11.96 -16.89 -4.04
N TYR A 2 11.42 -17.84 -4.81
CA TYR A 2 11.51 -19.29 -4.57
C TYR A 2 12.85 -19.82 -4.01
N VAL A 3 13.97 -19.59 -4.71
CA VAL A 3 15.30 -20.09 -4.28
C VAL A 3 15.75 -19.50 -2.93
N ALA A 4 15.38 -18.25 -2.64
CA ALA A 4 15.72 -17.63 -1.35
C ALA A 4 14.96 -18.29 -0.19
N VAL A 5 13.69 -18.68 -0.42
CA VAL A 5 12.86 -19.39 0.55
C VAL A 5 13.43 -20.78 0.82
N THR A 6 13.77 -21.54 -0.22
CA THR A 6 14.27 -22.92 -0.09
C THR A 6 15.70 -23.02 0.45
N ARG A 7 16.46 -21.92 0.49
CA ARG A 7 17.78 -21.86 1.16
C ARG A 7 17.68 -21.85 2.69
N ALA A 8 16.57 -21.42 3.26
CA ALA A 8 16.42 -21.34 4.71
C ALA A 8 16.19 -22.74 5.31
N ARG A 9 17.11 -23.21 6.17
CA ARG A 9 17.00 -24.54 6.82
C ARG A 9 16.14 -24.56 8.08
N ARG A 10 16.22 -23.51 8.89
CA ARG A 10 15.58 -23.46 10.23
C ARG A 10 14.59 -22.31 10.39
N ARG A 11 14.98 -21.10 9.99
CA ARG A 11 14.18 -19.88 10.13
C ARG A 11 14.35 -19.01 8.90
N LEU A 12 13.24 -18.50 8.37
CA LEU A 12 13.20 -17.51 7.31
C LEU A 12 12.63 -16.23 7.88
N TYR A 13 13.38 -15.13 7.75
CA TYR A 13 12.92 -13.79 8.09
C TYR A 13 12.78 -12.99 6.80
N LEU A 14 11.60 -12.43 6.58
CA LEU A 14 11.31 -11.53 5.47
C LEU A 14 11.11 -10.13 6.04
N SER A 15 11.76 -9.14 5.44
CA SER A 15 11.63 -7.74 5.81
C SER A 15 11.40 -6.89 4.58
N HIS A 16 10.62 -5.83 4.76
CA HIS A 16 10.33 -4.83 3.76
C HIS A 16 10.48 -3.44 4.40
N ALA A 17 11.04 -2.49 3.66
CA ALA A 17 11.20 -1.12 4.09
C ALA A 17 10.29 -0.21 3.27
N GLN A 18 9.37 0.49 3.95
CA GLN A 18 8.45 1.44 3.31
C GLN A 18 9.20 2.58 2.59
N SER A 19 10.35 3.01 3.11
CA SER A 19 11.24 3.96 2.44
C SER A 19 12.71 3.53 2.55
N ARG A 20 13.49 3.81 1.50
CA ARG A 20 14.93 3.59 1.47
C ARG A 20 15.61 4.63 0.59
N MET A 21 16.75 5.16 1.04
CA MET A 21 17.62 5.94 0.17
C MET A 21 18.37 4.99 -0.77
N LEU A 22 18.16 5.15 -2.07
CA LEU A 22 18.81 4.36 -3.11
C LEU A 22 19.37 5.32 -4.17
N HIS A 23 20.67 5.21 -4.44
CA HIS A 23 21.38 6.10 -5.37
C HIS A 23 21.15 7.59 -5.09
N GLY A 24 21.21 7.98 -3.81
CA GLY A 24 21.03 9.36 -3.36
C GLY A 24 19.59 9.88 -3.35
N GLN A 25 18.61 9.06 -3.74
CA GLN A 25 17.19 9.44 -3.74
C GLN A 25 16.40 8.60 -2.74
N VAL A 26 15.55 9.24 -1.95
CA VAL A 26 14.58 8.52 -1.11
C VAL A 26 13.51 7.91 -2.01
N ARG A 27 13.40 6.58 -1.97
CA ARG A 27 12.37 5.82 -2.68
C ARG A 27 11.43 5.19 -1.68
N TYR A 28 10.13 5.35 -1.91
CA TYR A 28 9.10 4.62 -1.20
C TYR A 28 8.83 3.33 -1.94
N ASN A 29 9.00 2.21 -1.26
CA ASN A 29 8.84 0.89 -1.86
C ASN A 29 7.51 0.31 -1.40
N ILE A 30 6.75 -0.23 -2.35
CA ILE A 30 5.59 -1.04 -2.03
C ILE A 30 6.05 -2.45 -1.63
N PRO A 31 5.31 -3.15 -0.76
CA PRO A 31 5.58 -4.55 -0.47
C PRO A 31 5.65 -5.39 -1.74
N SER A 32 6.56 -6.35 -1.77
CA SER A 32 6.67 -7.29 -2.88
C SER A 32 5.39 -8.13 -2.98
N ARG A 33 4.78 -8.23 -4.17
CA ARG A 33 3.60 -9.10 -4.44
C ARG A 33 3.78 -10.54 -3.93
N PHE A 34 5.02 -11.04 -3.98
CA PHE A 34 5.34 -12.39 -3.51
C PHE A 34 5.10 -12.61 -2.00
N LEU A 35 4.93 -11.54 -1.21
CA LEU A 35 4.55 -11.66 0.20
C LEU A 35 3.08 -12.05 0.34
N ASP A 36 2.22 -11.64 -0.60
CA ASP A 36 0.78 -11.95 -0.61
C ASP A 36 0.51 -13.38 -1.11
N GLU A 37 1.46 -13.96 -1.83
CA GLU A 37 1.41 -15.36 -2.28
C GLU A 37 1.68 -16.36 -1.14
N ILE A 38 2.21 -15.92 0.00
CA ILE A 38 2.49 -16.81 1.14
C ILE A 38 1.22 -16.93 2.00
N PRO A 39 0.72 -18.14 2.26
CA PRO A 39 -0.43 -18.33 3.15
C PRO A 39 -0.22 -17.69 4.52
N GLU A 40 -1.19 -16.90 5.00
CA GLU A 40 -1.08 -16.17 6.28
C GLU A 40 -0.88 -17.10 7.49
N THR A 41 -1.38 -18.34 7.40
CA THR A 41 -1.21 -19.38 8.43
C THR A 41 0.24 -19.78 8.66
N LEU A 42 1.11 -19.56 7.67
CA LEU A 42 2.54 -19.87 7.74
C LEU A 42 3.39 -18.67 8.17
N LEU A 43 2.77 -17.49 8.33
CA LEU A 43 3.45 -16.24 8.64
C LEU A 43 3.30 -15.87 10.11
N LYS A 44 4.43 -15.48 10.72
CA LYS A 44 4.45 -14.81 12.02
C LYS A 44 4.87 -13.36 11.84
N ARG A 45 3.94 -12.41 12.01
CA ARG A 45 4.26 -10.97 11.94
C ARG A 45 4.98 -10.53 13.22
N LEU A 46 6.25 -10.14 13.08
CA LEU A 46 7.10 -9.73 14.21
C LEU A 46 6.94 -8.24 14.55
N ASN A 47 6.73 -7.40 13.54
CA ASN A 47 6.65 -5.95 13.67
C ASN A 47 5.23 -5.43 13.47
N ALA A 48 4.22 -6.24 13.76
CA ALA A 48 2.86 -5.74 13.85
C ALA A 48 2.82 -4.78 15.04
N ARG A 49 3.04 -3.48 14.79
CA ARG A 49 2.51 -2.44 15.68
C ARG A 49 1.05 -2.84 15.88
N PRO A 50 0.57 -3.06 17.11
CA PRO A 50 -0.75 -3.60 17.33
C PRO A 50 -1.70 -2.76 16.49
N ALA A 51 -2.27 -3.38 15.44
CA ALA A 51 -3.38 -2.78 14.75
C ALA A 51 -4.36 -2.50 15.87
N ALA A 52 -4.71 -1.22 16.09
CA ALA A 52 -5.74 -0.87 17.04
C ALA A 52 -6.88 -1.85 16.78
N LYS A 53 -7.17 -2.71 17.76
CA LYS A 53 -8.18 -3.76 17.63
C LYS A 53 -9.51 -3.03 17.56
N PHE A 54 -9.88 -2.58 16.37
CA PHE A 54 -11.26 -2.24 16.10
C PHE A 54 -12.01 -3.58 16.16
N PRO A 55 -12.93 -3.78 17.11
CA PRO A 55 -13.66 -5.02 17.22
C PRO A 55 -14.44 -5.20 15.92
N GLN A 56 -14.17 -6.28 15.18
CA GLN A 56 -15.03 -6.71 14.10
C GLN A 56 -16.19 -7.51 14.74
N PRO A 57 -17.44 -7.03 14.67
CA PRO A 57 -18.58 -7.85 15.04
C PRO A 57 -18.84 -8.90 13.95
N GLY A 58 -19.41 -10.01 14.38
CA GLY A 58 -19.63 -11.25 13.64
C GLY A 58 -20.15 -11.12 12.21
N VAL A 59 -19.75 -12.09 11.41
CA VAL A 59 -20.24 -12.34 10.06
C VAL A 59 -21.75 -12.58 10.08
N SER A 60 -22.50 -11.71 9.40
CA SER A 60 -23.81 -12.02 8.81
C SER A 60 -23.92 -11.24 7.49
N PRO A 61 -24.37 -11.87 6.38
CA PRO A 61 -24.29 -11.28 5.05
C PRO A 61 -25.55 -10.49 4.73
N SER A 62 -25.51 -9.16 4.84
CA SER A 62 -26.59 -8.31 4.32
C SER A 62 -26.14 -6.86 4.12
N HIS A 63 -26.23 -6.41 2.86
CA HIS A 63 -26.32 -5.04 2.36
C HIS A 63 -26.36 -3.89 3.38
N ALA A 64 -25.27 -3.10 3.45
CA ALA A 64 -25.24 -1.63 3.41
C ALA A 64 -23.79 -1.10 3.55
N PRO A 65 -23.39 -0.03 2.83
CA PRO A 65 -22.01 0.46 2.83
C PRO A 65 -21.73 1.31 4.07
N LEU A 66 -20.89 0.81 4.98
CA LEU A 66 -20.48 1.57 6.16
C LEU A 66 -19.29 2.49 5.82
N GLN A 67 -19.58 3.79 5.87
CA GLN A 67 -18.69 4.91 5.63
C GLN A 67 -17.45 4.84 6.55
N SER A 68 -16.28 4.59 5.95
CA SER A 68 -15.00 4.97 6.51
C SER A 68 -14.69 6.39 6.07
N SER A 69 -14.25 7.24 6.99
CA SER A 69 -13.92 8.65 6.80
C SER A 69 -12.82 8.85 5.74
N LYS A 70 -13.27 8.94 4.49
CA LYS A 70 -12.90 9.91 3.45
C LYS A 70 -11.41 10.25 3.25
N ALA A 71 -10.56 9.23 3.18
CA ALA A 71 -9.52 9.23 2.15
C ALA A 71 -9.96 8.18 1.10
N PRO A 72 -10.36 8.57 -0.13
CA PRO A 72 -10.91 7.65 -1.12
C PRO A 72 -9.90 6.61 -1.63
N TRP A 73 -8.66 6.66 -1.16
CA TRP A 73 -7.57 5.87 -1.70
C TRP A 73 -6.70 5.22 -0.63
N ARG A 74 -6.25 4.00 -0.88
CA ARG A 74 -5.30 3.25 -0.04
C ARG A 74 -3.87 3.42 -0.57
N ILE A 75 -2.88 3.51 0.33
CA ILE A 75 -1.47 3.46 -0.07
C ILE A 75 -1.19 2.09 -0.69
N GLY A 76 -0.52 2.07 -1.84
CA GLY A 76 -0.30 0.87 -2.67
C GLY A 76 -1.42 0.60 -3.67
N GLN A 77 -2.53 1.34 -3.65
CA GLN A 77 -3.61 1.21 -4.62
C GLN A 77 -3.16 1.69 -6.01
N GLY A 78 -3.49 0.89 -7.03
CA GLY A 78 -3.36 1.27 -8.43
C GLY A 78 -4.41 2.33 -8.79
N VAL A 79 -3.97 3.38 -9.45
CA VAL A 79 -4.82 4.47 -9.92
C VAL A 79 -4.47 4.85 -11.35
N ARG A 80 -5.44 5.37 -12.09
CA ARG A 80 -5.26 5.97 -13.40
C ARG A 80 -5.51 7.47 -13.34
N HIS A 81 -4.68 8.24 -14.03
CA HIS A 81 -4.83 9.68 -14.22
C HIS A 81 -4.81 10.01 -15.71
N ALA A 82 -5.73 10.86 -16.18
CA ALA A 82 -5.87 11.19 -17.61
C ALA A 82 -4.58 11.71 -18.26
N LYS A 83 -3.82 12.56 -17.55
CA LYS A 83 -2.56 13.15 -18.05
C LYS A 83 -1.31 12.29 -17.83
N PHE A 84 -1.27 11.50 -16.76
CA PHE A 84 -0.03 10.86 -16.29
C PHE A 84 -0.08 9.32 -16.42
N GLY A 85 -1.19 8.79 -16.91
CA GLY A 85 -1.37 7.36 -17.11
C GLY A 85 -1.60 6.61 -15.80
N GLN A 86 -1.17 5.36 -15.77
CA GLN A 86 -1.34 4.48 -14.63
C GLN A 86 -0.23 4.73 -13.59
N GLY A 87 -0.61 4.72 -12.31
CA GLY A 87 0.30 4.91 -11.21
C GLY A 87 -0.14 4.20 -9.94
N VAL A 88 0.69 4.27 -8.91
CA VAL A 88 0.43 3.67 -7.60
C VAL A 88 0.56 4.73 -6.54
N ILE A 89 -0.39 4.77 -5.61
CA ILE A 89 -0.36 5.72 -4.50
C ILE A 89 0.75 5.35 -3.53
N LEU A 90 1.64 6.29 -3.26
CA LEU A 90 2.79 6.12 -2.36
C LEU A 90 2.52 6.66 -0.95
N ALA A 91 1.87 7.82 -0.87
CA ALA A 91 1.67 8.52 0.38
C ALA A 91 0.44 9.42 0.31
N TYR A 92 -0.07 9.77 1.49
CA TYR A 92 -1.17 10.69 1.68
C TYR A 92 -0.76 11.72 2.75
N GLU A 93 -0.96 12.99 2.44
CA GLU A 93 -0.79 14.09 3.38
C GLU A 93 -2.18 14.67 3.67
N GLY A 94 -2.60 14.57 4.93
CA GLY A 94 -3.93 14.98 5.39
C GLY A 94 -3.89 16.36 6.03
N GLY A 95 -4.89 17.19 5.70
CA GLY A 95 -5.07 18.56 6.17
C GLY A 95 -6.18 19.26 5.39
N SER A 96 -6.28 20.59 5.49
CA SER A 96 -7.18 21.40 4.65
C SER A 96 -6.79 21.39 3.17
N ASP A 97 -5.53 21.11 2.85
CA ASP A 97 -5.01 20.93 1.48
C ASP A 97 -4.50 19.49 1.32
N ALA A 98 -5.44 18.55 1.30
CA ALA A 98 -5.11 17.13 1.22
C ALA A 98 -4.39 16.81 -0.10
N ARG A 99 -3.25 16.13 -0.02
CA ARG A 99 -2.44 15.76 -1.19
C ARG A 99 -2.14 14.28 -1.20
N VAL A 100 -2.11 13.71 -2.39
CA VAL A 100 -1.74 12.32 -2.63
C VAL A 100 -0.48 12.27 -3.47
N GLN A 101 0.49 11.48 -3.04
CA GLN A 101 1.68 11.21 -3.82
C GLN A 101 1.44 9.94 -4.65
N VAL A 102 1.58 10.04 -5.97
CA VAL A 102 1.38 8.94 -6.91
C VAL A 102 2.64 8.75 -7.73
N ASN A 103 3.08 7.50 -7.86
CA ASN A 103 4.15 7.13 -8.79
C ASN A 103 3.55 6.63 -10.10
N PHE A 104 3.63 7.43 -11.15
CA PHE A 104 3.14 7.11 -12.48
C PHE A 104 4.20 6.35 -13.29
N ARG A 105 3.78 5.35 -14.08
CA ARG A 105 4.69 4.57 -14.94
C ARG A 105 5.50 5.45 -15.89
N ASP A 106 4.83 6.40 -16.55
CA ASP A 106 5.45 7.20 -17.61
C ASP A 106 5.94 8.57 -17.11
N ALA A 107 5.37 9.07 -16.01
CA ALA A 107 5.61 10.44 -15.51
C ALA A 107 6.35 10.52 -14.16
N GLY A 108 6.66 9.38 -13.53
CA GLY A 108 7.33 9.29 -12.23
C GLY A 108 6.48 9.77 -11.05
N THR A 109 7.15 10.09 -9.93
CA THR A 109 6.48 10.49 -8.70
C THR A 109 5.95 11.93 -8.76
N LYS A 110 4.66 12.13 -8.49
CA LYS A 110 4.02 13.45 -8.40
C LYS A 110 3.14 13.58 -7.18
N TRP A 111 3.13 14.78 -6.61
CA TRP A 111 2.14 15.21 -5.63
C TRP A 111 0.95 15.83 -6.34
N LEU A 112 -0.25 15.34 -6.03
CA LEU A 112 -1.50 15.84 -6.59
C LEU A 112 -2.43 16.24 -5.44
N ALA A 113 -3.01 17.44 -5.52
CA ALA A 113 -4.06 17.85 -4.59
C ALA A 113 -5.30 16.96 -4.80
N LEU A 114 -5.79 16.36 -3.72
CA LEU A 114 -6.82 15.32 -3.74
C LEU A 114 -8.10 15.78 -4.44
N GLU A 115 -8.46 17.06 -4.27
CA GLU A 115 -9.63 17.69 -4.88
C GLU A 115 -9.52 17.80 -6.42
N TYR A 116 -8.30 17.92 -6.94
CA TYR A 116 -8.03 18.15 -8.37
C TYR A 116 -7.44 16.93 -9.08
N ALA A 117 -7.01 15.92 -8.32
CA ALA A 117 -6.26 14.79 -8.86
C ALA A 117 -7.07 13.92 -9.82
N LYS A 118 -8.41 13.92 -9.74
CA LYS A 118 -9.32 13.15 -10.64
C LYS A 118 -8.77 11.73 -10.95
N LEU A 119 -8.33 11.04 -9.90
CA LEU A 119 -7.81 9.69 -10.01
C LEU A 119 -8.97 8.71 -10.18
N GLU A 120 -8.77 7.68 -10.99
CA GLU A 120 -9.70 6.56 -11.15
C GLU A 120 -9.07 5.30 -10.55
N PRO A 121 -9.80 4.48 -9.78
CA PRO A 121 -9.30 3.19 -9.31
C PRO A 121 -9.07 2.25 -10.50
N LEU A 122 -7.98 1.47 -10.45
CA LEU A 122 -7.71 0.35 -11.35
C LEU A 122 -8.21 -0.97 -10.75
#